data_AF-A0A257ABJ8-F1
#
_entry.id   AF-A0A257ABJ8-F1
#
_cell.length_a   1.000
_cell.length_b   1.000
_cell.length_c   1.000
_cell.angle_alpha   90.00
_cell.angle_beta   90.00
_cell.angle_gamma   90.00
#
_symmetry.space_group_name_H-M   'P 1'
#
loop_
_entity.id
_entity.type
_entity.pdbx_description
1 polymer ?
#
loop_
_entity_poly.entity_id
_entity_poly.type
_entity_poly.pdbx_seq_one_letter_code
_entity_poly.pdbx_strand_id
1 'polypeptide(L)'
;RDEALEKIGNRIAAGQIKEYQIKRANYVLDRYLLPHLGNEERYRLLKAQFLGRMAEACFELAIGRRGEVDKDHYANKRLKLAGNLMEDLFRVSFNRLTRDIKYQLERANMRNRDLSVATVVRSDVLTERLNHSLATGNWVGGRTGVSQLLDRTDFIATLSHLRRVISPLSRSQPHFEARDLHPTQWGRICPSETPEGPNCGLVKNFAQMVEISTGIDDETEVKDLIFDRLGVMPLAPFLVGDREVPVSYATELEAQDDELVYEETYD
;
A
#
# COMPACT_ATOMS: atom_id res chain seq x y z
N ARG A 1 -3.03 25.94 -19.26
CA ARG A 1 -3.24 24.50 -18.93
C ARG A 1 -2.30 23.64 -19.76
N ASP A 2 -2.34 23.80 -21.08
CA ASP A 2 -1.62 22.92 -22.02
C ASP A 2 -0.10 23.04 -21.90
N GLU A 3 0.44 24.25 -21.74
CA GLU A 3 1.88 24.46 -21.48
C GLU A 3 2.38 23.73 -20.22
N ALA A 4 1.56 23.67 -19.16
CA ALA A 4 1.94 22.99 -17.92
C ALA A 4 1.93 21.47 -18.10
N LEU A 5 0.96 20.93 -18.84
CA LEU A 5 0.90 19.51 -19.19
C LEU A 5 2.04 19.12 -20.12
N GLU A 6 2.39 19.94 -21.12
CA GLU A 6 3.56 19.73 -21.96
C GLU A 6 4.85 19.71 -21.14
N LYS A 7 5.00 20.61 -20.15
CA LYS A 7 6.18 20.64 -19.28
C LYS A 7 6.29 19.39 -18.40
N ILE A 8 5.17 18.87 -17.90
CA ILE A 8 5.13 17.61 -17.14
C ILE A 8 5.44 16.44 -18.06
N GLY A 9 4.79 16.37 -19.22
CA GLY A 9 4.99 15.31 -20.23
C GLY A 9 6.44 15.24 -20.71
N ASN A 10 7.08 16.37 -20.98
CA ASN A 10 8.50 16.44 -21.36
C ASN A 10 9.45 15.90 -20.29
N ARG A 11 9.10 16.00 -19.00
CA ARG A 11 9.93 15.44 -17.91
C ARG A 11 9.73 13.94 -17.73
N ILE A 12 8.53 13.44 -18.02
CA ILE A 12 8.18 12.03 -17.80
C ILE A 12 8.60 11.18 -19.00
N ALA A 13 8.30 11.65 -20.21
CA ALA A 13 8.55 10.94 -21.47
C ALA A 13 9.36 11.82 -22.42
N ALA A 14 10.58 12.15 -22.00
CA ALA A 14 11.51 12.95 -22.80
C ALA A 14 11.79 12.24 -24.15
N GLY A 15 11.74 13.01 -25.25
CA GLY A 15 12.03 12.50 -26.60
C GLY A 15 10.86 11.83 -27.33
N GLN A 16 9.71 11.62 -26.66
CA GLN A 16 8.50 11.07 -27.30
C GLN A 16 7.65 12.14 -28.00
N ILE A 17 6.75 11.71 -28.89
CA ILE A 17 5.81 12.60 -29.60
C ILE A 17 4.94 13.35 -28.58
N LYS A 18 4.66 14.63 -28.82
CA LYS A 18 3.85 15.49 -27.94
C LYS A 18 2.54 14.85 -27.48
N GLU A 19 1.82 14.17 -28.38
CA GLU A 19 0.57 13.49 -28.04
C GLU A 19 0.79 12.39 -26.99
N TYR A 20 1.84 11.59 -27.14
CA TYR A 20 2.21 10.55 -26.18
C TYR A 20 2.63 11.16 -24.84
N GLN A 21 3.40 12.25 -24.85
CA GLN A 21 3.79 12.97 -23.64
C GLN A 21 2.58 13.48 -22.85
N ILE A 22 1.58 14.02 -23.54
CA ILE A 22 0.34 14.50 -22.92
C ILE A 22 -0.46 13.31 -22.36
N LYS A 23 -0.59 12.21 -23.10
CA LYS A 23 -1.25 10.98 -22.60
C LYS A 23 -0.57 10.44 -21.35
N ARG A 24 0.76 10.34 -21.36
CA ARG A 24 1.55 9.84 -20.21
C ARG A 24 1.48 10.79 -19.00
N ALA A 25 1.48 12.11 -19.23
CA ALA A 25 1.30 13.09 -18.18
C ALA A 25 -0.06 12.94 -17.48
N ASN A 26 -1.15 12.78 -18.24
CA ASN A 26 -2.48 12.54 -17.70
C ASN A 26 -2.52 11.23 -16.89
N TYR A 27 -1.93 10.15 -17.41
CA TYR A 27 -1.83 8.86 -16.71
C TYR A 27 -1.14 8.99 -15.34
N VAL A 28 -0.02 9.73 -15.27
CA VAL A 28 0.70 9.97 -14.02
C VAL A 28 -0.11 10.80 -13.03
N LEU A 29 -0.80 11.85 -13.51
CA LEU A 29 -1.67 12.67 -12.66
C LEU A 29 -2.85 11.87 -12.08
N ASP A 30 -3.36 10.92 -12.83
CA ASP A 30 -4.51 10.14 -12.38
C ASP A 30 -4.11 8.99 -11.45
N ARG A 31 -3.02 8.27 -11.73
CA ARG A 31 -2.67 7.04 -10.98
C ARG A 31 -1.54 7.16 -9.97
N TYR A 32 -0.68 8.18 -10.06
CA TYR A 32 0.46 8.32 -9.17
C TYR A 32 0.31 9.50 -8.21
N LEU A 33 -0.35 10.57 -8.63
CA LEU A 33 -0.65 11.69 -7.74
C LEU A 33 -1.83 11.32 -6.83
N LEU A 34 -1.56 11.15 -5.52
CA LEU A 34 -2.56 10.87 -4.48
C LEU A 34 -3.56 9.75 -4.86
N PRO A 35 -3.08 8.52 -5.14
CA PRO A 35 -3.92 7.43 -5.67
C PRO A 35 -5.05 6.99 -4.74
N HIS A 36 -4.90 7.23 -3.44
CA HIS A 36 -5.91 6.89 -2.43
C HIS A 36 -7.19 7.74 -2.52
N LEU A 37 -7.17 8.84 -3.28
CA LEU A 37 -8.35 9.69 -3.52
C LEU A 37 -9.13 9.29 -4.78
N GLY A 38 -8.60 8.37 -5.58
CA GLY A 38 -9.19 7.93 -6.85
C GLY A 38 -8.23 8.06 -8.03
N ASN A 39 -8.48 7.24 -9.05
CA ASN A 39 -7.59 7.06 -10.21
C ASN A 39 -8.17 7.58 -11.53
N GLU A 40 -9.22 8.40 -11.46
CA GLU A 40 -9.93 8.94 -12.62
C GLU A 40 -9.84 10.46 -12.70
N GLU A 41 -10.09 11.02 -13.89
CA GLU A 41 -10.03 12.46 -14.14
C GLU A 41 -11.01 13.26 -13.24
N ARG A 42 -12.19 12.71 -12.94
CA ARG A 42 -13.17 13.35 -12.06
C ARG A 42 -12.65 13.63 -10.64
N TYR A 43 -11.69 12.85 -10.16
CA TYR A 43 -11.09 13.03 -8.84
C TYR A 43 -9.99 14.10 -8.81
N ARG A 44 -9.57 14.66 -9.96
CA ARG A 44 -8.50 15.68 -10.01
C ARG A 44 -8.82 16.92 -9.18
N LEU A 45 -10.09 17.34 -9.15
CA LEU A 45 -10.51 18.49 -8.33
C LEU A 45 -10.34 18.20 -6.83
N LEU A 46 -10.72 16.99 -6.39
CA LEU A 46 -10.53 16.55 -5.01
C LEU A 46 -9.03 16.50 -4.65
N LYS A 47 -8.19 15.98 -5.54
CA LYS A 47 -6.73 15.98 -5.38
C LYS A 47 -6.17 17.39 -5.25
N ALA A 48 -6.65 18.34 -6.07
CA ALA A 48 -6.23 19.74 -6.00
C ALA A 48 -6.59 20.39 -4.65
N GLN A 49 -7.80 20.15 -4.15
CA GLN A 49 -8.20 20.62 -2.82
C GLN A 49 -7.35 19.99 -1.71
N PHE A 50 -7.05 18.70 -1.80
CA PHE A 50 -6.17 18.02 -0.85
C PHE A 50 -4.76 18.60 -0.84
N LEU A 51 -4.19 18.89 -2.01
CA LEU A 51 -2.90 19.58 -2.13
C LEU A 51 -2.95 20.98 -1.50
N GLY A 52 -4.07 21.70 -1.68
CA GLY A 52 -4.31 22.97 -1.00
C GLY A 52 -4.26 22.83 0.53
N ARG A 53 -4.92 21.81 1.08
CA ARG A 53 -4.86 21.50 2.53
C ARG A 53 -3.46 21.10 3.00
N MET A 54 -2.71 20.35 2.20
CA MET A 54 -1.31 20.02 2.51
C MET A 54 -0.44 21.29 2.59
N ALA A 55 -0.59 22.19 1.61
CA ALA A 55 0.14 23.46 1.60
C ALA A 55 -0.27 24.36 2.78
N GLU A 56 -1.56 24.45 3.09
CA GLU A 56 -2.09 25.15 4.25
C GLU A 56 -1.45 24.66 5.54
N ALA A 57 -1.39 23.34 5.77
CA ALA A 57 -0.75 22.76 6.96
C ALA A 57 0.74 23.14 7.08
N CYS A 58 1.48 23.19 5.96
CA CYS A 58 2.86 23.64 5.95
C CYS A 58 2.99 25.14 6.30
N PHE A 59 2.11 25.98 5.77
CA PHE A 59 2.12 27.42 6.08
C PHE A 59 1.68 27.70 7.52
N GLU A 60 0.72 26.97 8.06
CA GLU A 60 0.31 27.08 9.46
C GLU A 60 1.46 26.75 10.41
N LEU A 61 2.26 25.74 10.09
CA LEU A 61 3.48 25.41 10.84
C LEU A 61 4.52 26.55 10.73
N ALA A 62 4.76 27.05 9.52
CA ALA A 62 5.73 28.13 9.29
C ALA A 62 5.37 29.44 10.03
N ILE A 63 4.07 29.72 10.19
CA ILE A 63 3.54 30.90 10.91
C ILE A 63 3.38 30.62 12.42
N GLY A 64 3.56 29.37 12.88
CA GLY A 64 3.43 28.98 14.28
C GLY A 64 1.98 28.85 14.78
N ARG A 65 1.01 28.74 13.87
CA ARG A 65 -0.41 28.46 14.23
C ARG A 65 -0.63 26.98 14.56
N ARG A 66 0.23 26.10 14.06
CA ARG A 66 0.20 24.66 14.26
C ARG A 66 1.55 24.20 14.80
N GLY A 67 1.52 23.26 15.75
CA GLY A 67 2.72 22.59 16.26
C GLY A 67 3.24 21.50 15.33
N GLU A 68 4.47 21.06 15.57
CA GLU A 68 5.05 19.91 14.88
C GLU A 68 4.22 18.64 15.12
N VAL A 69 4.05 17.83 14.09
CA VAL A 69 3.28 16.59 14.20
C VAL A 69 4.17 15.50 14.79
N ASP A 70 3.75 14.97 15.93
CA ASP A 70 4.37 13.81 16.55
C ASP A 70 4.11 12.54 15.72
N LYS A 71 5.16 12.07 15.04
CA LYS A 71 5.17 10.84 14.24
C LYS A 71 5.05 9.57 15.10
N ASP A 72 5.41 9.64 16.38
CA ASP A 72 5.48 8.50 17.28
C ASP A 72 4.17 8.25 18.04
N HIS A 73 3.28 9.24 18.05
CA HIS A 73 1.90 9.14 18.50
C HIS A 73 1.18 7.93 17.88
N TYR A 74 0.59 7.07 18.70
CA TYR A 74 -0.02 5.82 18.21
C TYR A 74 -1.26 6.03 17.31
N ALA A 75 -1.90 7.20 17.37
CA ALA A 75 -2.94 7.57 16.40
C ALA A 75 -2.43 7.63 14.95
N ASN A 76 -1.12 7.85 14.74
CA ASN A 76 -0.49 7.89 13.42
C ASN A 76 0.14 6.55 13.02
N LYS A 77 0.13 5.56 13.93
CA LYS A 77 0.66 4.22 13.69
C LYS A 77 -0.49 3.25 13.40
N ARG A 78 -0.24 2.28 12.52
CA ARG A 78 -1.15 1.19 12.21
C ARG A 78 -0.40 -0.13 12.27
N LEU A 79 -1.09 -1.16 12.74
CA LEU A 79 -0.53 -2.50 12.85
C LEU A 79 -1.03 -3.31 11.66
N LYS A 80 -0.10 -3.97 10.96
CA LYS A 80 -0.46 -4.97 9.96
C LYS A 80 -0.48 -6.33 10.64
N LEU A 81 -1.66 -6.94 10.69
CA LEU A 81 -1.84 -8.28 11.24
C LEU A 81 -1.49 -9.35 10.21
N ALA A 82 -1.45 -10.61 10.64
CA ALA A 82 -1.20 -11.75 9.76
C ALA A 82 -2.15 -11.77 8.55
N GLY A 83 -3.43 -11.45 8.73
CA GLY A 83 -4.41 -11.37 7.64
C GLY A 83 -4.03 -10.35 6.56
N ASN A 84 -3.74 -9.10 6.95
CA ASN A 84 -3.36 -8.05 5.99
C ASN A 84 -2.04 -8.37 5.28
N LEU A 85 -1.08 -8.96 6.01
CA LEU A 85 0.19 -9.36 5.42
C LEU A 85 -0.01 -10.50 4.41
N MET A 86 -0.83 -11.49 4.74
CA MET A 86 -1.16 -12.60 3.84
C MET A 86 -1.90 -12.12 2.59
N GLU A 87 -2.81 -11.16 2.73
CA GLU A 87 -3.48 -10.51 1.60
C GLU A 87 -2.47 -9.82 0.67
N ASP A 88 -1.56 -9.03 1.22
CA ASP A 88 -0.49 -8.36 0.45
C ASP A 88 0.37 -9.39 -0.31
N LEU A 89 0.77 -10.47 0.37
CA LEU A 89 1.56 -11.55 -0.22
C LEU A 89 0.80 -12.29 -1.32
N PHE A 90 -0.46 -12.63 -1.08
CA PHE A 90 -1.33 -13.31 -2.03
C PHE A 90 -1.57 -12.44 -3.26
N ARG A 91 -1.94 -11.17 -3.08
CA ARG A 91 -2.20 -10.22 -4.18
C ARG A 91 -1.01 -10.13 -5.13
N VAL A 92 0.20 -9.95 -4.60
CA VAL A 92 1.43 -9.87 -5.43
C VAL A 92 1.72 -11.19 -6.13
N SER A 93 1.59 -12.31 -5.42
CA SER A 93 1.89 -13.64 -5.97
C SER A 93 0.87 -14.05 -7.03
N PHE A 94 -0.40 -13.75 -6.80
CA PHE A 94 -1.50 -14.00 -7.73
C PHE A 94 -1.39 -13.12 -8.98
N ASN A 95 -1.14 -11.81 -8.84
CA ASN A 95 -0.94 -10.93 -10.00
C ASN A 95 0.23 -11.40 -10.89
N ARG A 96 1.27 -11.98 -10.28
CA ARG A 96 2.39 -12.55 -11.04
C ARG A 96 2.00 -13.86 -11.74
N LEU A 97 1.18 -14.69 -11.10
CA LEU A 97 0.59 -15.87 -11.76
C LEU A 97 -0.29 -15.46 -12.94
N THR A 98 -1.14 -14.44 -12.79
CA THR A 98 -1.97 -13.91 -13.87
C THR A 98 -1.14 -13.42 -15.05
N ARG A 99 -0.02 -12.72 -14.79
CA ARG A 99 0.93 -12.31 -15.83
C ARG A 99 1.61 -13.48 -16.54
N ASP A 100 2.03 -14.51 -15.80
CA ASP A 100 2.59 -15.72 -16.41
C ASP A 100 1.54 -16.46 -17.26
N ILE A 101 0.30 -16.57 -16.79
CA ILE A 101 -0.81 -17.14 -17.56
C ILE A 101 -1.02 -16.37 -18.87
N LYS A 102 -1.08 -15.03 -18.82
CA LYS A 102 -1.18 -14.18 -20.03
C LYS A 102 -0.05 -14.49 -21.01
N TYR A 103 1.20 -14.48 -20.53
CA TYR A 103 2.37 -14.76 -21.34
C TYR A 103 2.34 -16.15 -22.00
N GLN A 104 1.98 -17.20 -21.24
CA GLN A 104 1.89 -18.56 -21.78
C GLN A 104 0.78 -18.69 -22.82
N LEU A 105 -0.37 -18.00 -22.65
CA LEU A 105 -1.46 -17.98 -23.63
C LEU A 105 -1.03 -17.30 -24.93
N GLU A 106 -0.40 -16.13 -24.85
CA GLU A 106 0.12 -15.39 -26.01
C GLU A 106 1.11 -16.26 -26.81
N ARG A 107 2.04 -16.93 -26.11
CA ARG A 107 3.04 -17.81 -26.72
C ARG A 107 2.45 -19.10 -27.30
N ALA A 108 1.40 -19.65 -26.70
CA ALA A 108 0.70 -20.82 -27.21
C ALA A 108 -0.11 -20.48 -28.47
N ASN A 109 -0.74 -19.29 -28.49
CA ASN A 109 -1.45 -18.76 -29.66
C ASN A 109 -0.51 -18.54 -30.84
N MET A 110 0.68 -17.95 -30.62
CA MET A 110 1.72 -17.80 -31.67
C MET A 110 2.16 -19.13 -32.30
N ARG A 111 1.98 -20.26 -31.59
CA ARG A 111 2.38 -21.60 -32.06
C ARG A 111 1.22 -22.44 -32.60
N ASN A 112 0.01 -21.88 -32.71
CA ASN A 112 -1.21 -22.58 -33.12
C ASN A 112 -1.44 -23.90 -32.35
N ARG A 113 -1.12 -23.91 -31.05
CA ARG A 113 -1.36 -25.07 -30.18
C ARG A 113 -2.73 -24.96 -29.52
N ASP A 114 -3.41 -26.10 -29.36
CA ASP A 114 -4.66 -26.16 -28.58
C ASP A 114 -4.44 -25.63 -27.16
N LEU A 115 -5.26 -24.64 -26.80
CA LEU A 115 -5.21 -23.94 -25.52
C LEU A 115 -5.98 -24.74 -24.48
N SER A 116 -5.26 -25.35 -23.54
CA SER A 116 -5.85 -25.92 -22.33
C SER A 116 -5.43 -25.13 -21.11
N VAL A 117 -6.42 -24.59 -20.38
CA VAL A 117 -6.19 -23.80 -19.15
C VAL A 117 -5.39 -24.59 -18.11
N ALA A 118 -5.67 -25.89 -17.97
CA ALA A 118 -4.96 -26.76 -17.04
C ALA A 118 -3.47 -26.93 -17.37
N THR A 119 -3.10 -26.81 -18.65
CA THR A 119 -1.69 -26.90 -19.08
C THR A 119 -0.95 -25.57 -18.93
N VAL A 120 -1.68 -24.47 -18.92
CA VAL A 120 -1.14 -23.11 -18.84
C VAL A 120 -0.93 -22.66 -17.39
N VAL A 121 -1.86 -23.00 -16.50
CA VAL A 121 -1.80 -22.59 -15.10
C VAL A 121 -0.80 -23.43 -14.33
N ARG A 122 0.29 -22.80 -13.87
CA ARG A 122 1.30 -23.44 -13.00
C ARG A 122 1.00 -23.15 -11.54
N SER A 123 0.23 -24.03 -10.89
CA SER A 123 -0.11 -23.90 -9.46
C SER A 123 1.12 -23.87 -8.55
N ASP A 124 2.18 -24.56 -8.92
CA ASP A 124 3.39 -24.69 -8.11
C ASP A 124 4.09 -23.35 -7.87
N VAL A 125 4.03 -22.43 -8.85
CA VAL A 125 4.63 -21.09 -8.74
C VAL A 125 3.99 -20.28 -7.61
N LEU A 126 2.68 -20.42 -7.42
CA LEU A 126 1.97 -19.75 -6.33
C LEU A 126 2.33 -20.39 -4.99
N THR A 127 2.25 -21.72 -4.92
CA THR A 127 2.54 -22.49 -3.70
C THR A 127 3.96 -22.26 -3.20
N GLU A 128 4.95 -22.31 -4.09
CA GLU A 128 6.36 -22.11 -3.75
C GLU A 128 6.61 -20.70 -3.22
N ARG A 129 6.01 -19.66 -3.82
CA ARG A 129 6.16 -18.28 -3.35
C ARG A 129 5.60 -18.07 -1.94
N LEU A 130 4.41 -18.63 -1.68
CA LEU A 130 3.80 -18.55 -0.36
C LEU A 130 4.66 -19.28 0.67
N ASN A 131 5.04 -20.52 0.37
CA ASN A 131 5.86 -21.34 1.27
C ASN A 131 7.24 -20.72 1.52
N HIS A 132 7.90 -20.19 0.48
CA HIS A 132 9.20 -19.55 0.62
C HIS A 132 9.14 -18.32 1.52
N SER A 133 8.12 -17.46 1.35
CA SER A 133 7.94 -16.25 2.15
C SER A 133 7.63 -16.59 3.61
N LEU A 134 6.81 -17.62 3.83
CA LEU A 134 6.47 -18.12 5.17
C LEU A 134 7.67 -18.76 5.87
N ALA A 135 8.47 -19.55 5.15
CA ALA A 135 9.62 -20.28 5.71
C ALA A 135 10.81 -19.36 6.01
N THR A 136 11.10 -18.39 5.12
CA THR A 136 12.25 -17.50 5.27
C THR A 136 11.95 -16.23 6.07
N GLY A 137 10.67 -15.86 6.18
CA GLY A 137 10.26 -14.58 6.76
C GLY A 137 10.56 -13.37 5.87
N ASN A 138 10.90 -13.57 4.60
CA ASN A 138 11.04 -12.52 3.59
C ASN A 138 9.71 -12.30 2.87
N TRP A 139 9.13 -11.11 3.05
CA TRP A 139 7.81 -10.76 2.54
C TRP A 139 7.87 -9.63 1.51
N VAL A 140 6.75 -9.44 0.81
CA VAL A 140 6.61 -8.41 -0.22
C VAL A 140 6.86 -6.99 0.33
N GLY A 141 7.49 -6.16 -0.51
CA GLY A 141 7.86 -4.78 -0.15
C GLY A 141 9.12 -4.68 0.71
N GLY A 142 10.04 -5.65 0.60
CA GLY A 142 11.34 -5.62 1.27
C GLY A 142 11.28 -5.86 2.79
N ARG A 143 10.17 -6.40 3.29
CA ARG A 143 9.99 -6.70 4.72
C ARG A 143 10.68 -8.01 5.06
N THR A 144 11.47 -8.03 6.12
CA THR A 144 12.21 -9.21 6.58
C THR A 144 11.89 -9.51 8.04
N GLY A 145 11.96 -10.78 8.43
CA GLY A 145 11.73 -11.23 9.81
C GLY A 145 10.28 -11.16 10.27
N VAL A 146 9.32 -11.16 9.33
CA VAL A 146 7.88 -11.18 9.62
C VAL A 146 7.47 -12.55 10.15
N SER A 147 7.84 -13.63 9.44
CA SER A 147 7.65 -14.99 9.92
C SER A 147 8.82 -15.41 10.81
N GLN A 148 8.51 -16.05 11.93
CA GLN A 148 9.49 -16.50 12.91
C GLN A 148 9.15 -17.91 13.37
N LEU A 149 10.16 -18.66 13.81
CA LEU A 149 9.94 -19.95 14.47
C LEU A 149 9.25 -19.69 15.81
N LEU A 150 8.12 -20.36 16.04
CA LEU A 150 7.37 -20.22 17.29
C LEU A 150 8.24 -20.63 18.47
N ASP A 151 8.29 -19.77 19.49
CA ASP A 151 9.01 -20.05 20.73
C ASP A 151 8.16 -21.00 21.57
N ARG A 152 8.74 -22.16 21.88
CA ARG A 152 8.09 -23.24 22.63
C ARG A 152 8.87 -23.62 23.89
N THR A 153 9.69 -22.71 24.40
CA THR A 153 10.41 -22.92 25.66
C THR A 153 9.45 -23.21 26.82
N ASP A 154 8.37 -22.42 26.91
CA ASP A 154 7.28 -22.64 27.84
C ASP A 154 5.93 -22.12 27.29
N PHE A 155 4.85 -22.32 28.05
CA PHE A 155 3.50 -21.90 27.66
C PHE A 155 3.35 -20.37 27.57
N ILE A 156 3.96 -19.63 28.49
CA ILE A 156 3.88 -18.17 28.54
C ILE A 156 4.68 -17.54 27.41
N ALA A 157 5.86 -18.08 27.10
CA ALA A 157 6.71 -17.69 25.97
C ALA A 157 5.97 -17.85 24.65
N THR A 158 5.20 -18.95 24.49
CA THR A 158 4.35 -19.16 23.32
C THR A 158 3.30 -18.05 23.21
N LEU A 159 2.60 -17.73 24.30
CA LEU A 159 1.58 -16.67 24.32
C LEU A 159 2.17 -15.28 24.07
N SER A 160 3.31 -14.96 24.69
CA SER A 160 4.05 -13.72 24.48
C SER A 160 4.45 -13.57 23.00
N HIS A 161 5.00 -14.63 22.39
CA HIS A 161 5.38 -14.62 20.98
C HIS A 161 4.19 -14.31 20.07
N LEU A 162 3.02 -14.92 20.30
CA LEU A 162 1.82 -14.65 19.51
C LEU A 162 1.31 -13.20 19.63
N ARG A 163 1.68 -12.49 20.71
CA ARG A 163 1.28 -11.10 20.98
C ARG A 163 2.36 -10.07 20.63
N ARG A 164 3.44 -10.51 20.01
CA ARG A 164 4.59 -9.69 19.67
C ARG A 164 4.27 -8.72 18.54
N VAL A 165 4.70 -7.49 18.70
CA VAL A 165 4.65 -6.40 17.74
C VAL A 165 6.07 -5.98 17.39
N ILE A 166 6.37 -5.92 16.11
CA ILE A 166 7.73 -5.62 15.61
C ILE A 166 7.67 -4.38 14.74
N SER A 167 8.49 -3.38 15.09
CA SER A 167 8.70 -2.20 14.27
C SER A 167 9.54 -2.54 13.03
N PRO A 168 9.20 -2.03 11.84
CA PRO A 168 10.00 -2.23 10.62
C PRO A 168 11.28 -1.38 10.58
N LEU A 169 11.53 -0.56 11.61
CA LEU A 169 12.69 0.31 11.68
C LEU A 169 14.00 -0.48 11.80
N SER A 170 15.09 0.09 11.29
CA SER A 170 16.39 -0.57 11.33
C SER A 170 16.92 -0.65 12.75
N ARG A 171 17.44 -1.83 13.11
CA ARG A 171 18.07 -2.06 14.42
C ARG A 171 19.40 -1.32 14.57
N SER A 172 20.10 -1.07 13.46
CA SER A 172 21.41 -0.42 13.43
C SER A 172 21.34 1.09 13.66
N GLN A 173 20.18 1.70 13.40
CA GLN A 173 20.01 3.14 13.54
C GLN A 173 19.53 3.49 14.97
N PRO A 174 20.06 4.60 15.53
CA PRO A 174 19.67 5.07 16.85
C PRO A 174 18.33 5.82 16.79
N HIS A 175 17.23 5.08 16.70
CA HIS A 175 15.87 5.61 16.71
C HIS A 175 15.38 5.92 18.13
N PHE A 176 15.96 6.90 18.82
CA PHE A 176 15.67 7.19 20.23
C PHE A 176 14.17 7.41 20.52
N GLU A 177 13.54 8.38 19.84
CA GLU A 177 12.11 8.72 20.05
C GLU A 177 11.17 7.53 19.80
N ALA A 178 11.48 6.68 18.82
CA ALA A 178 10.65 5.53 18.50
C ALA A 178 10.80 4.37 19.51
N ARG A 179 11.99 4.27 20.14
CA ARG A 179 12.28 3.26 21.17
C ARG A 179 11.71 3.65 22.53
N ASP A 180 11.63 4.94 22.81
CA ASP A 180 11.08 5.46 24.04
C ASP A 180 9.62 5.06 24.28
N LEU A 181 9.26 4.98 25.56
CA LEU A 181 7.90 4.68 25.97
C LEU A 181 7.02 5.93 25.77
N HIS A 182 6.33 5.97 24.63
CA HIS A 182 5.42 7.06 24.33
C HIS A 182 4.13 6.96 25.18
N PRO A 183 3.63 8.04 25.82
CA PRO A 183 2.45 7.99 26.69
C PRO A 183 1.19 7.40 26.02
N THR A 184 1.05 7.58 24.71
CA THR A 184 -0.09 7.04 23.94
C THR A 184 -0.10 5.52 23.83
N GLN A 185 1.00 4.86 24.19
CA GLN A 185 1.09 3.39 24.25
C GLN A 185 0.32 2.81 25.42
N TRP A 186 -0.03 3.63 26.41
CA TRP A 186 -0.78 3.22 27.59
C TRP A 186 -2.07 2.48 27.21
N GLY A 187 -2.26 1.31 27.81
CA GLY A 187 -3.41 0.43 27.57
C GLY A 187 -3.37 -0.35 26.24
N ARG A 188 -2.40 -0.08 25.35
CA ARG A 188 -2.28 -0.76 24.03
C ARG A 188 -1.10 -1.72 23.99
N ILE A 189 0.03 -1.30 24.54
CA ILE A 189 1.30 -2.02 24.53
C ILE A 189 1.80 -2.15 25.96
N CYS A 190 2.42 -3.29 26.28
CA CYS A 190 3.06 -3.51 27.57
C CYS A 190 4.28 -2.57 27.71
N PRO A 191 4.37 -1.75 28.78
CA PRO A 191 5.46 -0.80 28.94
C PRO A 191 6.81 -1.47 29.25
N SER A 192 6.79 -2.68 29.80
CA SER A 192 7.99 -3.36 30.30
C SER A 192 8.46 -4.51 29.43
N GLU A 193 7.58 -5.12 28.64
CA GLU A 193 7.89 -6.34 27.90
C GLU A 193 8.54 -6.03 26.54
N THR A 194 9.84 -5.73 26.59
CA THR A 194 10.73 -5.50 25.45
C THR A 194 12.04 -6.24 25.70
N PRO A 195 12.68 -6.84 24.67
CA PRO A 195 13.99 -7.44 24.82
C PRO A 195 15.06 -6.37 25.10
N GLU A 196 16.13 -6.76 25.76
CA GLU A 196 17.31 -5.93 25.97
C GLU A 196 18.14 -5.74 24.68
N GLY A 197 19.03 -4.75 24.68
CA GLY A 197 19.97 -4.52 23.60
C GLY A 197 19.36 -3.83 22.37
N PRO A 198 19.82 -4.16 21.13
CA PRO A 198 19.44 -3.42 19.93
C PRO A 198 17.95 -3.45 19.59
N ASN A 199 17.20 -4.43 20.09
CA ASN A 199 15.76 -4.56 19.86
C ASN A 199 14.90 -3.83 20.90
N CYS A 200 15.53 -3.23 21.92
CA CYS A 200 14.82 -2.51 22.97
C CYS A 200 13.99 -1.37 22.36
N GLY A 201 12.68 -1.39 22.64
CA GLY A 201 11.71 -0.43 22.13
C GLY A 201 11.27 -0.65 20.67
N LEU A 202 11.89 -1.58 19.94
CA LEU A 202 11.46 -1.94 18.56
C LEU A 202 10.60 -3.19 18.53
N VAL A 203 10.84 -4.12 19.46
CA VAL A 203 10.01 -5.30 19.68
C VAL A 203 9.25 -5.07 20.98
N LYS A 204 7.92 -5.09 20.89
CA LYS A 204 7.02 -4.86 22.03
C LYS A 204 5.94 -5.93 22.05
N ASN A 205 5.15 -5.99 23.11
CA ASN A 205 4.03 -6.92 23.22
C ASN A 205 2.73 -6.18 23.54
N PHE A 206 1.61 -6.76 23.11
CA PHE A 206 0.30 -6.20 23.39
C PHE A 206 -0.05 -6.18 24.87
N ALA A 207 -0.73 -5.13 25.31
CA ALA A 207 -1.37 -5.08 26.63
C ALA A 207 -2.54 -6.08 26.70
N GLN A 208 -2.87 -6.58 27.89
CA GLN A 208 -3.80 -7.69 28.07
C GLN A 208 -5.17 -7.47 27.40
N MET A 209 -5.77 -6.29 27.59
CA MET A 209 -7.11 -5.93 27.10
C MET A 209 -7.09 -5.16 25.77
N VAL A 210 -6.00 -5.22 24.99
CA VAL A 210 -5.97 -4.52 23.71
C VAL A 210 -6.96 -5.15 22.74
N GLU A 211 -7.68 -4.29 22.02
CA GLU A 211 -8.52 -4.67 20.88
C GLU A 211 -7.96 -4.02 19.62
N ILE A 212 -7.97 -4.77 18.52
CA ILE A 212 -7.46 -4.31 17.23
C ILE A 212 -8.64 -4.23 16.28
N SER A 213 -8.85 -3.03 15.71
CA SER A 213 -9.90 -2.82 14.73
C SER A 213 -9.66 -3.69 13.49
N THR A 214 -10.71 -4.38 13.04
CA THR A 214 -10.70 -5.27 11.87
C THR A 214 -11.10 -4.56 10.57
N GLY A 215 -11.36 -3.25 10.62
CA GLY A 215 -11.93 -2.49 9.50
C GLY A 215 -13.46 -2.58 9.46
N ILE A 216 -14.04 -1.95 8.44
CA ILE A 216 -15.47 -1.94 8.11
C ILE A 216 -15.60 -2.42 6.66
N ASP A 217 -16.54 -3.31 6.39
CA ASP A 217 -16.71 -3.91 5.06
C ASP A 217 -17.28 -2.91 4.03
N ASP A 218 -18.18 -2.01 4.46
CA ASP A 218 -18.79 -1.00 3.60
C ASP A 218 -18.52 0.42 4.12
N GLU A 219 -17.56 1.10 3.50
CA GLU A 219 -17.29 2.52 3.77
C GLU A 219 -18.45 3.44 3.33
N THR A 220 -19.31 2.99 2.42
CA THR A 220 -20.43 3.77 1.88
C THR A 220 -21.44 4.05 2.96
N GLU A 221 -21.77 3.05 3.79
CA GLU A 221 -22.71 3.22 4.91
C GLU A 221 -22.25 4.31 5.89
N VAL A 222 -20.94 4.38 6.18
CA VAL A 222 -20.37 5.41 7.05
C VAL A 222 -20.44 6.79 6.38
N LYS A 223 -20.15 6.86 5.09
CA LYS A 223 -20.22 8.12 4.31
C LYS A 223 -21.67 8.63 4.25
N ASP A 224 -22.63 7.75 3.96
CA ASP A 224 -24.06 8.06 3.90
C ASP A 224 -24.57 8.54 5.27
N LEU A 225 -24.17 7.88 6.35
CA LEU A 225 -24.50 8.33 7.71
C LEU A 225 -24.01 9.76 7.98
N ILE A 226 -22.78 10.07 7.57
CA ILE A 226 -22.15 11.38 7.77
C ILE A 226 -22.81 12.47 6.92
N PHE A 227 -23.07 12.18 5.65
CA PHE A 227 -23.62 13.17 4.72
C PHE A 227 -25.14 13.36 4.91
N ASP A 228 -25.90 12.26 5.00
CA ASP A 228 -27.37 12.33 4.98
C ASP A 228 -27.97 12.53 6.37
N ARG A 229 -27.44 11.85 7.41
CA ARG A 229 -28.04 11.91 8.76
C ARG A 229 -27.39 12.96 9.66
N LEU A 230 -26.07 13.13 9.56
CA LEU A 230 -25.33 14.09 10.39
C LEU A 230 -25.19 15.48 9.73
N GLY A 231 -25.57 15.61 8.46
CA GLY A 231 -25.64 16.89 7.76
C GLY A 231 -24.28 17.51 7.45
N VAL A 232 -23.21 16.71 7.39
CA VAL A 232 -21.88 17.19 6.98
C VAL A 232 -21.90 17.45 5.48
N MET A 233 -21.52 18.65 5.04
CA MET A 233 -21.49 18.96 3.61
C MET A 233 -20.25 18.33 2.95
N PRO A 234 -20.42 17.56 1.85
CA PRO A 234 -19.30 17.00 1.12
C PRO A 234 -18.50 18.10 0.41
N LEU A 235 -17.17 17.98 0.42
CA LEU A 235 -16.26 18.88 -0.30
C LEU A 235 -16.43 18.79 -1.84
N ALA A 236 -16.86 17.63 -2.32
CA ALA A 236 -17.15 17.34 -3.72
C ALA A 236 -18.53 16.67 -3.82
N PRO A 237 -19.63 17.44 -3.82
CA PRO A 237 -21.00 16.89 -3.87
C PRO A 237 -21.26 16.02 -5.11
N PHE A 238 -20.53 16.27 -6.20
CA PHE A 238 -20.63 15.53 -7.47
C PHE A 238 -20.03 14.11 -7.43
N LEU A 239 -19.38 13.70 -6.34
CA LEU A 239 -18.82 12.34 -6.18
C LEU A 239 -19.65 11.46 -5.24
N VAL A 240 -20.73 11.98 -4.65
CA VAL A 240 -21.56 11.23 -3.69
C VAL A 240 -22.52 10.30 -4.46
N GLY A 241 -22.44 9.00 -4.19
CA GLY A 241 -23.34 7.98 -4.77
C GLY A 241 -22.85 7.29 -6.06
N ASP A 242 -21.69 7.67 -6.59
CA ASP A 242 -21.16 7.11 -7.83
C ASP A 242 -20.21 5.93 -7.58
N ARG A 243 -20.37 4.85 -8.36
CA ARG A 243 -19.43 3.73 -8.39
C ARG A 243 -18.19 4.08 -9.24
N GLU A 244 -17.03 3.59 -8.85
CA GLU A 244 -15.81 3.65 -9.68
C GLU A 244 -16.05 2.88 -10.99
N VAL A 245 -15.75 3.49 -12.13
CA VAL A 245 -15.86 2.86 -13.46
C VAL A 245 -14.45 2.82 -14.05
N PRO A 246 -13.92 1.64 -14.44
CA PRO A 246 -12.58 1.57 -15.02
C PRO A 246 -12.51 2.35 -16.35
N VAL A 247 -11.45 3.13 -16.54
CA VAL A 247 -11.31 4.03 -17.70
C VAL A 247 -10.51 3.42 -18.85
N SER A 248 -10.92 3.71 -20.09
CA SER A 248 -10.42 3.08 -21.34
C SER A 248 -8.95 3.35 -21.68
N TYR A 249 -8.43 4.55 -21.37
CA TYR A 249 -7.06 4.93 -21.69
C TYR A 249 -5.99 4.21 -20.85
N ALA A 250 -6.37 3.64 -19.70
CA ALA A 250 -5.46 2.84 -18.90
C ALA A 250 -5.11 1.51 -19.57
N THR A 251 -6.09 0.89 -20.24
CA THR A 251 -5.91 -0.39 -20.93
C THR A 251 -4.97 -0.25 -22.13
N GLU A 252 -5.02 0.88 -22.83
CA GLU A 252 -4.14 1.17 -23.98
C GLU A 252 -2.68 1.41 -23.56
N LEU A 253 -2.46 2.13 -22.46
CA LEU A 253 -1.10 2.40 -21.96
C LEU A 253 -0.48 1.22 -21.20
N GLU A 254 -1.28 0.43 -20.47
CA GLU A 254 -0.83 -0.81 -19.84
C GLU A 254 -0.46 -1.88 -20.89
N ALA A 255 -1.18 -1.92 -22.03
CA ALA A 255 -0.81 -2.77 -23.15
C ALA A 255 0.53 -2.37 -23.81
N GLN A 256 0.80 -1.06 -23.91
CA GLN A 256 2.05 -0.53 -24.46
C GLN A 256 3.25 -0.65 -23.51
N ASP A 257 3.03 -0.47 -22.20
CA ASP A 257 4.10 -0.69 -21.20
C ASP A 257 4.47 -2.19 -21.11
N ASP A 258 3.51 -3.10 -21.28
CA ASP A 258 3.79 -4.54 -21.41
C ASP A 258 4.66 -4.82 -22.67
N GLU A 259 4.35 -4.22 -23.83
CA GLU A 259 5.16 -4.33 -25.07
C GLU A 259 6.60 -3.81 -24.92
N LEU A 260 6.83 -2.71 -24.18
CA LEU A 260 8.17 -2.16 -23.96
C LEU A 260 9.04 -3.01 -23.01
N VAL A 261 8.43 -3.62 -21.98
CA VAL A 261 9.13 -4.59 -21.10
C VAL A 261 9.49 -5.87 -21.88
N TYR A 262 8.71 -6.21 -22.91
CA TYR A 262 9.03 -7.32 -23.82
C TYR A 262 10.23 -7.03 -24.70
N GLU A 263 10.52 -5.78 -25.09
CA GLU A 263 11.72 -5.45 -25.87
C GLU A 263 13.00 -5.40 -25.01
N GLU A 264 12.94 -4.84 -23.79
CA GLU A 264 14.12 -4.73 -22.90
C GLU A 264 14.61 -6.07 -22.29
N THR A 265 13.83 -7.15 -22.40
CA THR A 265 14.23 -8.48 -21.91
C THR A 265 14.90 -9.36 -22.97
N TYR A 266 15.01 -8.87 -24.21
CA TYR A 266 15.56 -9.59 -25.36
C TYR A 266 16.77 -8.93 -26.04
N ASP A 267 17.40 -7.94 -25.39
CA ASP A 267 18.74 -7.43 -25.74
C ASP A 267 19.79 -7.79 -24.65
#